data_AF-A0A0S4PZQ1-F1
#
_entry.id   AF-A0A0S4PZQ1-F1
#
_cell.length_a   1.000
_cell.length_b   1.000
_cell.length_c   1.000
_cell.angle_alpha   90.00
_cell.angle_beta   90.00
_cell.angle_gamma   90.00
#
_symmetry.space_group_name_H-M   'P 1'
#
loop_
_entity.id
_entity.type
_entity.pdbx_description
1 polymer ?
#
loop_
_entity_poly.entity_id
_entity_poly.type
_entity_poly.pdbx_seq_one_letter_code
_entity_poly.pdbx_strand_id
1 'polypeptide(L)' 'MDKEILLSNINRIHTTTMGLERIRKNLRIRTNNVLGYCKDKILDKHCHIYRQGKNWYCEVDNIKITINASSYSIITAHSI' A
#
# COMPACT_ATOMS: atom_id res chain seq x y z
N MET A 1 0.79 15.96 -8.67
CA MET A 1 2.26 15.82 -8.72
C MET A 1 2.76 14.65 -7.89
N ASP A 2 2.78 14.69 -6.56
CA ASP A 2 3.40 13.60 -5.77
C ASP A 2 2.69 12.24 -5.93
N LYS A 3 1.36 12.19 -5.92
CA LYS A 3 0.63 10.92 -6.13
C LYS A 3 0.91 10.25 -7.49
N GLU A 4 1.16 11.04 -8.53
CA GLU A 4 1.45 10.50 -9.88
C GLU A 4 2.78 9.73 -9.91
N ILE A 5 3.73 10.08 -9.03
CA ILE A 5 5.00 9.37 -8.89
C ILE A 5 4.73 7.94 -8.38
N LEU A 6 3.92 7.79 -7.33
CA LEU A 6 3.58 6.47 -6.81
C LEU A 6 2.82 5.65 -7.84
N LEU A 7 1.81 6.25 -8.50
CA LEU A 7 0.96 5.56 -9.47
C LEU A 7 1.74 5.13 -10.72
N SER A 8 2.62 5.97 -11.25
CA SER A 8 3.51 5.61 -12.38
C SER A 8 4.50 4.50 -12.04
N ASN A 9 4.78 4.29 -10.76
CA ASN A 9 5.67 3.25 -10.25
C ASN A 9 4.92 2.07 -9.60
N ILE A 10 3.60 1.91 -9.84
CA ILE A 10 2.79 0.84 -9.22
C ILE A 10 3.37 -0.56 -9.44
N ASN A 11 4.00 -0.80 -10.59
CA ASN A 11 4.61 -2.09 -10.93
C ASN A 11 5.85 -2.40 -10.08
N ARG A 12 6.53 -1.37 -9.56
CA ARG A 12 7.68 -1.53 -8.65
C ARG A 12 7.24 -1.86 -7.23
N ILE A 13 5.95 -1.70 -6.90
CA ILE A 13 5.47 -2.02 -5.55
C ILE A 13 5.62 -3.51 -5.30
N HIS A 14 6.32 -3.81 -4.21
CA HIS A 14 6.57 -5.16 -3.73
C HIS A 14 6.49 -5.18 -2.20
N THR A 15 6.61 -6.36 -1.59
CA THR A 15 6.83 -6.50 -0.15
C THR A 15 7.54 -7.83 0.10
N THR A 16 7.94 -8.09 1.34
CA THR A 16 8.54 -9.39 1.72
C THR A 16 7.45 -10.38 2.10
N THR A 17 7.76 -11.68 2.14
CA THR A 17 6.83 -12.72 2.61
C THR A 17 6.28 -12.40 4.01
N MET A 18 7.15 -11.94 4.92
CA MET A 18 6.75 -11.49 6.26
C MET A 18 5.86 -10.24 6.22
N GLY A 19 6.09 -9.35 5.24
CA GLY A 19 5.23 -8.19 4.97
C GLY A 19 3.83 -8.60 4.53
N LEU A 20 3.70 -9.57 3.61
CA LEU A 20 2.41 -10.12 3.20
C LEU A 20 1.64 -10.68 4.41
N GLU A 21 2.30 -11.48 5.25
CA GLU A 21 1.68 -12.07 6.43
C GLU A 21 1.24 -11.01 7.45
N ARG A 22 2.07 -9.99 7.69
CA ARG A 22 1.72 -8.86 8.55
C ARG A 22 0.49 -8.13 8.03
N ILE A 23 0.47 -7.79 6.74
CA ILE A 23 -0.65 -7.09 6.11
C ILE A 23 -1.93 -7.93 6.19
N ARG A 24 -1.84 -9.23 5.86
CA ARG A 24 -2.96 -10.17 5.91
C ARG A 24 -3.60 -10.20 7.30
N LYS A 25 -2.77 -10.30 8.34
CA LYS A 25 -3.21 -10.30 9.74
C LYS A 25 -3.85 -8.97 10.14
N ASN A 26 -3.22 -7.84 9.80
CA ASN A 26 -3.69 -6.51 10.17
C ASN A 26 -5.04 -6.17 9.53
N LEU A 27 -5.25 -6.55 8.27
CA LEU A 27 -6.48 -6.28 7.52
C LEU A 27 -7.54 -7.38 7.68
N ARG A 28 -7.20 -8.52 8.30
CA ARG A 28 -8.07 -9.70 8.47
C ARG A 28 -8.69 -10.19 7.15
N ILE A 29 -7.96 -10.03 6.04
CA ILE A 29 -8.41 -10.42 4.71
C ILE A 29 -8.11 -11.89 4.43
N ARG A 30 -9.03 -12.57 3.73
CA ARG A 30 -8.90 -13.99 3.36
C ARG A 30 -8.25 -14.23 1.99
N THR A 31 -7.81 -13.17 1.31
CA THR A 31 -7.20 -13.28 -0.02
C THR A 31 -5.79 -13.86 0.04
N ASN A 32 -5.47 -14.73 -0.92
CA ASN A 32 -4.12 -15.24 -1.13
C ASN A 32 -3.22 -14.22 -1.85
N ASN A 33 -3.81 -13.30 -2.61
CA ASN A 33 -3.08 -12.24 -3.32
C ASN A 33 -3.13 -10.92 -2.55
N VAL A 34 -2.44 -10.88 -1.41
CA VAL A 34 -2.38 -9.70 -0.54
C VAL A 34 -1.73 -8.49 -1.24
N LEU A 35 -0.69 -8.73 -2.05
CA LEU A 35 -0.03 -7.67 -2.81
C LEU A 35 -0.96 -7.05 -3.87
N GLY A 36 -1.68 -7.89 -4.63
CA GLY A 36 -2.67 -7.45 -5.60
C GLY A 36 -3.76 -6.62 -4.92
N TYR A 37 -4.30 -7.12 -3.81
CA TYR A 37 -5.28 -6.38 -3.02
C TYR A 37 -4.80 -4.97 -2.64
N CYS A 38 -3.56 -4.84 -2.15
CA CYS A 38 -3.00 -3.52 -1.83
C CYS A 38 -2.84 -2.64 -3.08
N LYS A 39 -2.37 -3.18 -4.21
CA LYS A 39 -2.26 -2.42 -5.46
C LYS A 39 -3.62 -1.92 -5.94
N ASP A 40 -4.65 -2.75 -5.86
CA ASP A 40 -6.02 -2.38 -6.25
C ASP A 40 -6.53 -1.22 -5.37
N LYS A 41 -6.27 -1.26 -4.05
CA LYS A 41 -6.60 -0.15 -3.15
C LYS A 41 -5.83 1.14 -3.44
N ILE A 42 -4.57 1.05 -3.84
CA ILE A 42 -3.77 2.22 -4.21
C ILE A 42 -4.25 2.83 -5.54
N LEU A 43 -4.72 2.00 -6.47
CA LEU A 43 -5.25 2.43 -7.77
C LEU A 43 -6.69 2.95 -7.70
N ASP A 44 -7.37 2.78 -6.56
CA ASP A 44 -8.72 3.29 -6.38
C ASP A 44 -8.75 4.83 -6.55
N LYS A 45 -9.72 5.32 -7.32
CA LYS A 45 -9.90 6.75 -7.60
C LYS A 45 -10.17 7.59 -6.34
N HIS A 46 -10.68 6.96 -5.28
CA HIS A 46 -10.95 7.55 -3.98
C HIS A 46 -9.78 7.41 -3.01
N CYS A 47 -8.69 6.76 -3.41
CA CYS A 47 -7.51 6.63 -2.58
C CYS A 47 -6.85 7.98 -2.34
N HIS A 48 -6.78 8.39 -1.08
CA HIS A 48 -6.05 9.57 -0.66
C HIS A 48 -4.57 9.22 -0.51
N ILE A 49 -3.76 9.70 -1.46
CA ILE A 49 -2.33 9.43 -1.52
C ILE A 49 -1.54 10.68 -1.15
N TYR A 50 -0.69 10.56 -0.14
CA TYR A 50 0.20 11.63 0.30
C TYR A 50 1.57 11.08 0.73
N ARG A 51 2.58 11.94 0.74
CA ARG A 51 3.93 11.59 1.19
C ARG A 51 4.25 12.32 2.48
N GLN A 52 4.81 11.60 3.45
CA GLN A 52 5.35 12.20 4.67
C GLN A 52 6.72 11.60 4.95
N GLY A 53 7.75 12.44 4.81
CA GLY A 53 9.15 12.02 4.89
C GLY A 53 9.48 10.92 3.89
N LYS A 54 10.01 9.80 4.39
CA LYS A 54 10.48 8.66 3.58
C LYS A 54 9.37 7.70 3.11
N ASN A 55 8.11 7.98 3.42
CA ASN A 55 7.01 7.05 3.16
C ASN A 55 5.86 7.72 2.40
N TRP A 56 5.25 6.94 1.51
CA TRP A 56 3.91 7.16 0.99
C TRP A 56 2.88 6.57 1.93
N TYR A 57 1.74 7.25 2.03
CA TYR A 57 0.56 6.83 2.72
C TYR A 57 -0.61 6.84 1.74
N CYS A 58 -1.36 5.76 1.70
CA CYS A 58 -2.53 5.57 0.84
C CYS A 58 -3.70 5.20 1.75
N GLU A 59 -4.74 6.03 1.77
CA GLU A 59 -5.93 5.82 2.60
C GLU A 59 -7.17 5.62 1.73
N VAL A 60 -7.89 4.51 1.92
CA VAL A 60 -9.15 4.18 1.23
C VAL A 60 -9.91 3.12 2.03
N ASP A 61 -11.24 3.12 2.03
CA ASP A 61 -12.08 2.10 2.69
C ASP A 61 -11.70 1.78 4.14
N ASN A 62 -11.39 2.83 4.92
CA ASN A 62 -10.93 2.69 6.31
C ASN A 62 -9.64 1.85 6.45
N ILE A 63 -8.79 1.85 5.42
CA ILE A 63 -7.49 1.20 5.39
C ILE A 63 -6.41 2.24 5.13
N LYS A 64 -5.29 2.11 5.85
CA LYS A 64 -4.05 2.84 5.62
C LYS A 64 -2.97 1.89 5.12
N ILE A 65 -2.36 2.21 3.99
CA ILE A 65 -1.20 1.49 3.43
C ILE A 65 0.01 2.41 3.51
N THR A 66 1.08 1.95 4.15
CA THR A 66 2.37 2.66 4.23
C THR A 66 3.39 2.00 3.32
N ILE A 67 4.01 2.78 2.43
CA ILE A 67 4.95 2.29 1.43
C ILE A 67 6.23 3.11 1.52
N ASN A 68 7.40 2.46 1.50
CA ASN A 68 8.65 3.21 1.43
C ASN A 68 8.77 3.93 0.08
N ALA A 69 9.12 5.21 0.09
CA ALA A 69 9.17 6.01 -1.12
C ALA A 69 10.33 5.68 -2.06
N SER A 70 11.44 5.14 -1.53
CA SER A 70 12.63 4.82 -2.33
C SER A 70 12.59 3.39 -2.86
N SER A 71 12.23 2.43 -2.03
CA SER A 71 12.21 1.01 -2.39
C SER A 71 10.88 0.53 -2.95
N TYR A 72 9.80 1.33 -2.83
CA TYR A 72 8.43 0.91 -3.18
C TYR A 72 7.96 -0.34 -2.42
N SER A 73 8.60 -0.65 -1.28
CA SER A 73 8.19 -1.76 -0.43
C SER A 73 7.01 -1.37 0.45
N ILE A 74 5.92 -2.13 0.42
CA ILE A 74 4.81 -1.98 1.37
C ILE A 74 5.33 -2.39 2.75
N ILE A 75 5.42 -1.40 3.66
CA ILE A 75 5.87 -1.58 5.02
C ILE A 75 4.73 -2.17 5.86
N THR A 76 3.53 -1.63 5.75
CA THR A 76 2.37 -2.15 6.48
C THR A 76 1.08 -1.69 5.81
N ALA A 77 0.00 -2.42 6.09
CA ALA A 77 -1.34 -1.92 5.89
C ALA A 77 -2.21 -2.36 7.07
N HIS A 78 -3.15 -1.53 7.49
CA HIS A 78 -4.05 -1.79 8.61
C HIS A 78 -5.34 -0.97 8.49
N SER A 79 -6.39 -1.40 9.18
CA SER A 79 -7.60 -0.58 9.33
C SER A 79 -7.32 0.66 10.18
N ILE A 80 -8.03 1.75 9.91
CA ILE A 80 -7.99 3.00 10.68
C ILE A 80 -9.04 2.96 11.80
#